data_AF-A0A0G0LPP5-F1
#
_entry.id   AF-A0A0G0LPP5-F1
#
_cell.length_a   1.000
_cell.length_b   1.000
_cell.length_c   1.000
_cell.angle_alpha   90.00
_cell.angle_beta   90.00
_cell.angle_gamma   90.00
#
_symmetry.space_group_name_H-M   'P 1'
#
loop_
_entity.id
_entity.type
_entity.pdbx_description
1 polymer ?
#
loop_
_entity_poly.entity_id
_entity_poly.type
_entity_poly.pdbx_seq_one_letter_code
_entity_poly.pdbx_strand_id
1 'polypeptide(L)'
;MLKEKLNKIYKYYLKGKTLSLIGILVIAISLPIALLLVQQRVTYKTQAVVEPVDISFSPQTQTLPPDSAFRIMVNARTNNVSFARVVFTFDRTKVNLSSEITTTSVMGTVIERTSRTNANSTGRATIVLAVPPGQALPTGNFEFARFNLTRISTTANDTTQLQFTQSETQVVDTTAEAAPSYTFTNASLTLNPTVSTPTPIPTNAPTNTPTPVPATPTPTPAAGVTILLNSATGLTCRQVCSNQGKSCTTVGTDSQASNAGAEIYDLNQVRCITLQGGMTCDARMVDRTQICNGNRANWTRCRCE
;
A
#
# COMPACT_ATOMS: atom_id res chain seq x y z
N MET A 1 -38.76 -52.90 76.26
CA MET A 1 -38.49 -53.12 74.80
C MET A 1 -39.20 -52.14 73.85
N LEU A 2 -40.38 -51.56 74.17
CA LEU A 2 -41.09 -50.67 73.23
C LEU A 2 -40.46 -49.26 73.05
N LYS A 3 -39.89 -48.67 74.12
CA LYS A 3 -39.26 -47.34 74.10
C LYS A 3 -38.02 -47.24 73.18
N GLU A 4 -37.28 -48.32 73.04
CA GLU A 4 -36.03 -48.33 72.25
C GLU A 4 -36.32 -48.42 70.73
N LYS A 5 -37.39 -49.11 70.34
CA LYS A 5 -37.84 -49.17 68.94
C LYS A 5 -38.45 -47.84 68.47
N LEU A 6 -39.18 -47.11 69.32
CA LEU A 6 -39.71 -45.79 68.97
C LEU A 6 -38.62 -44.73 68.74
N ASN A 7 -37.55 -44.74 69.52
CA ASN A 7 -36.46 -43.76 69.39
C ASN A 7 -35.66 -43.94 68.07
N LYS A 8 -35.51 -45.20 67.61
CA LYS A 8 -34.90 -45.48 66.30
C LYS A 8 -35.76 -45.01 65.13
N ILE A 9 -37.08 -45.16 65.21
CA ILE A 9 -38.01 -44.69 64.17
C ILE A 9 -38.07 -43.16 64.13
N TYR A 10 -38.10 -42.49 65.28
CA TYR A 10 -38.09 -41.02 65.37
C TYR A 10 -36.80 -40.40 64.81
N LYS A 11 -35.63 -40.99 65.10
CA LYS A 11 -34.35 -40.55 64.52
C LYS A 11 -34.27 -40.77 63.01
N TYR A 12 -34.90 -41.81 62.47
CA TYR A 12 -34.94 -42.06 61.03
C TYR A 12 -35.88 -41.09 60.31
N TYR A 13 -37.03 -40.78 60.91
CA TYR A 13 -38.01 -39.82 60.40
C TYR A 13 -37.48 -38.36 60.46
N LEU A 14 -36.78 -37.98 61.54
CA LEU A 14 -36.09 -36.68 61.62
C LEU A 14 -34.94 -36.57 60.61
N LYS A 15 -34.16 -37.64 60.39
CA LYS A 15 -33.07 -37.65 59.38
C LYS A 15 -33.59 -37.46 57.96
N GLY A 16 -34.73 -38.06 57.61
CA GLY A 16 -35.36 -37.87 56.30
C GLY A 16 -35.90 -36.45 56.10
N LYS A 17 -36.49 -35.86 57.15
CA LYS A 17 -37.04 -34.49 57.11
C LYS A 17 -35.94 -33.42 57.08
N THR A 18 -34.82 -33.62 57.76
CA THR A 18 -33.65 -32.71 57.67
C THR A 18 -32.94 -32.82 56.33
N LEU A 19 -32.83 -34.01 55.72
CA LEU A 19 -32.31 -34.14 54.35
C LEU A 19 -33.21 -33.42 53.33
N SER A 20 -34.53 -33.54 53.48
CA SER A 20 -35.50 -32.87 52.60
C SER A 20 -35.45 -31.34 52.74
N LEU A 21 -35.33 -30.82 53.97
CA LEU A 21 -35.19 -29.39 54.23
C LEU A 21 -33.87 -28.82 53.69
N ILE A 22 -32.76 -29.56 53.81
CA ILE A 22 -31.47 -29.17 53.23
C ILE A 22 -31.58 -29.13 51.69
N GLY A 23 -32.22 -30.11 51.08
CA GLY A 23 -32.46 -30.13 49.63
C GLY A 23 -33.25 -28.92 49.13
N ILE A 24 -34.31 -28.54 49.85
CA ILE A 24 -35.12 -27.35 49.51
C ILE A 24 -34.31 -26.06 49.68
N LEU A 25 -33.49 -25.96 50.75
CA LEU A 25 -32.65 -24.78 50.98
C LEU A 25 -31.59 -24.61 49.87
N VAL A 26 -30.98 -25.71 49.41
CA VAL A 26 -30.00 -25.69 48.32
C VAL A 26 -30.64 -25.22 47.01
N ILE A 27 -31.87 -25.66 46.70
CA ILE A 27 -32.61 -25.22 45.51
C ILE A 27 -33.04 -23.75 45.64
N ALA A 28 -33.48 -23.33 46.82
CA ALA A 28 -33.91 -21.95 47.07
C ALA A 28 -32.75 -20.94 47.00
N ILE A 29 -31.53 -21.37 47.33
CA ILE A 29 -30.32 -20.53 47.22
C ILE A 29 -29.71 -20.60 45.80
N SER A 30 -29.82 -21.73 45.10
CA SER A 30 -29.26 -21.86 43.75
C SER A 30 -30.02 -21.04 42.71
N LEU A 31 -31.35 -20.87 42.85
CA LEU A 31 -32.17 -20.09 41.93
C LEU A 31 -31.78 -18.60 41.85
N PRO A 32 -31.65 -17.85 42.97
CA PRO A 32 -31.22 -16.46 42.94
C PRO A 32 -29.75 -16.33 42.52
N ILE A 33 -28.86 -17.26 42.90
CA ILE A 33 -27.46 -17.25 42.43
C ILE A 33 -27.39 -17.46 40.91
N ALA A 34 -28.16 -18.40 40.36
CA ALA A 34 -28.24 -18.61 38.92
C ALA A 34 -28.79 -17.38 38.20
N LEU A 35 -29.81 -16.71 38.75
CA LEU A 35 -30.31 -15.44 38.21
C LEU A 35 -29.28 -14.32 38.29
N LEU A 36 -28.50 -14.24 39.37
CA LEU A 36 -27.41 -13.27 39.54
C LEU A 36 -26.27 -13.52 38.54
N LEU A 37 -25.94 -14.79 38.29
CA LEU A 37 -24.95 -15.19 37.28
C LEU A 37 -25.45 -14.97 35.84
N VAL A 38 -26.75 -15.15 35.57
CA VAL A 38 -27.35 -14.83 34.25
C VAL A 38 -27.47 -13.32 34.04
N GLN A 39 -27.64 -12.52 35.10
CA GLN A 39 -27.62 -11.06 35.04
C GLN A 39 -26.23 -10.46 34.86
N GLN A 40 -25.15 -11.21 35.10
CA GLN A 40 -23.83 -10.87 34.55
C GLN A 40 -23.91 -11.00 33.03
N ARG A 41 -24.49 -9.98 32.38
CA ARG A 41 -24.53 -9.84 30.93
C ARG A 41 -23.11 -10.06 30.42
N VAL A 42 -22.88 -11.23 29.83
CA VAL A 42 -21.78 -11.41 28.89
C VAL A 42 -22.10 -10.45 27.76
N THR A 43 -21.53 -9.25 27.83
CA THR A 43 -21.67 -8.26 26.79
C THR A 43 -20.83 -8.82 25.65
N TYR A 44 -21.48 -9.58 24.77
CA TYR A 44 -20.91 -9.92 23.48
C TYR A 44 -20.83 -8.61 22.69
N LYS A 45 -19.76 -7.83 22.93
CA LYS A 45 -19.33 -6.84 21.96
C LYS A 45 -18.97 -7.67 20.72
N THR A 46 -19.79 -7.55 19.68
CA THR A 46 -19.40 -8.00 18.36
C THR A 46 -18.02 -7.42 18.08
N GLN A 47 -17.04 -8.27 17.80
CA GLN A 47 -15.75 -7.78 17.32
C GLN A 47 -16.04 -7.03 16.02
N ALA A 48 -16.12 -5.72 16.07
CA ALA A 48 -16.08 -4.91 14.86
C ALA A 48 -14.75 -5.25 14.21
N VAL A 49 -14.77 -5.66 12.95
CA VAL A 49 -13.56 -5.85 12.16
C VAL A 49 -12.86 -4.49 12.14
N VAL A 50 -11.76 -4.36 12.89
CA VAL A 50 -10.95 -3.15 12.89
C VAL A 50 -10.28 -3.07 11.53
N GLU A 51 -10.61 -2.03 10.77
CA GLU A 51 -10.00 -1.85 9.46
C GLU A 51 -8.50 -1.59 9.62
N PRO A 52 -7.63 -2.25 8.84
CA PRO A 52 -6.20 -2.02 8.94
C PRO A 52 -5.85 -0.58 8.58
N VAL A 53 -4.85 -0.04 9.29
CA VAL A 53 -4.21 1.23 8.95
C VAL A 53 -3.13 0.95 7.90
N ASP A 54 -3.20 1.61 6.76
CA ASP A 54 -2.23 1.44 5.69
C ASP A 54 -1.13 2.51 5.80
N ILE A 55 0.13 2.09 5.85
CA ILE A 55 1.31 2.97 5.92
C ILE A 55 2.14 2.75 4.66
N SER A 56 2.38 3.81 3.90
CA SER A 56 3.01 3.69 2.59
C SER A 56 3.98 4.82 2.29
N PHE A 57 4.95 4.54 1.42
CA PHE A 57 5.73 5.60 0.79
C PHE A 57 5.01 6.14 -0.45
N SER A 58 5.15 7.44 -0.70
CA SER A 58 4.76 8.09 -1.94
C SER A 58 5.92 8.96 -2.44
N PRO A 59 6.47 8.70 -3.64
CA PRO A 59 6.12 7.61 -4.55
C PRO A 59 6.59 6.22 -4.05
N GLN A 60 5.98 5.16 -4.56
CA GLN A 60 6.35 3.75 -4.26
C GLN A 60 7.51 3.24 -5.14
N THR A 61 7.74 3.90 -6.28
CA THR A 61 8.87 3.63 -7.16
C THR A 61 9.51 4.95 -7.55
N GLN A 62 10.84 4.99 -7.62
CA GLN A 62 11.56 6.19 -8.01
C GLN A 62 12.92 5.85 -8.62
N THR A 63 13.36 6.70 -9.54
CA THR A 63 14.71 6.63 -10.10
C THR A 63 15.54 7.80 -9.60
N LEU A 64 16.76 7.52 -9.16
CA LEU A 64 17.75 8.51 -8.72
C LEU A 64 19.04 8.34 -9.57
N PRO A 65 19.70 9.41 -10.02
CA PRO A 65 19.36 10.82 -9.84
C PRO A 65 18.21 11.28 -10.77
N PRO A 66 17.58 12.45 -10.53
CA PRO A 66 17.92 13.47 -9.52
C PRO A 66 17.41 13.14 -8.11
N ASP A 67 17.90 13.89 -7.11
CA ASP A 67 17.33 13.89 -5.75
C ASP A 67 15.81 14.05 -5.79
N SER A 68 15.11 13.24 -4.99
CA SER A 68 13.66 13.16 -5.07
C SER A 68 13.00 13.19 -3.69
N ALA A 69 11.83 13.81 -3.63
CA ALA A 69 11.02 13.90 -2.42
C ALA A 69 10.18 12.63 -2.21
N PHE A 70 10.14 12.18 -0.97
CA PHE A 70 9.33 11.08 -0.47
C PHE A 70 8.43 11.56 0.65
N ARG A 71 7.24 10.97 0.70
CA ARG A 71 6.26 11.15 1.76
C ARG A 71 5.94 9.81 2.39
N ILE A 72 5.70 9.81 3.69
CA ILE A 72 5.06 8.71 4.40
C ILE A 72 3.58 9.08 4.48
N MET A 73 2.73 8.27 3.88
CA MET A 73 1.28 8.42 3.88
C MET A 73 0.68 7.41 4.84
N VAL A 74 -0.28 7.85 5.66
CA VAL A 74 -1.06 7.01 6.56
C VAL A 74 -2.51 7.09 6.12
N ASN A 75 -3.10 5.95 5.81
CA ASN A 75 -4.54 5.81 5.62
C ASN A 75 -5.14 5.12 6.84
N ALA A 76 -5.66 5.92 7.75
CA ALA A 76 -6.35 5.47 8.95
C ALA A 76 -7.78 4.98 8.67
N ARG A 77 -8.32 5.22 7.48
CA ARG A 77 -9.72 4.90 7.12
C ARG A 77 -10.68 5.48 8.16
N THR A 78 -11.44 4.66 8.89
CA THR A 78 -12.33 5.12 9.97
C THR A 78 -11.67 5.23 11.34
N ASN A 79 -10.43 4.77 11.51
CA ASN A 79 -9.72 4.78 12.79
C ASN A 79 -9.32 6.21 13.19
N ASN A 80 -9.47 6.53 14.48
CA ASN A 80 -9.11 7.84 15.04
C ASN A 80 -7.71 7.80 15.66
N VAL A 81 -6.70 8.19 14.88
CA VAL A 81 -5.29 8.02 15.26
C VAL A 81 -4.83 9.12 16.23
N SER A 82 -4.51 8.75 17.48
CA SER A 82 -3.99 9.71 18.47
C SER A 82 -2.47 9.72 18.56
N PHE A 83 -1.83 8.62 18.21
CA PHE A 83 -0.39 8.43 18.29
C PHE A 83 0.07 7.50 17.17
N ALA A 84 1.24 7.79 16.60
CA ALA A 84 1.89 6.90 15.66
C ALA A 84 3.42 6.99 15.79
N ARG A 85 4.05 5.82 15.91
CA ARG A 85 5.48 5.59 15.75
C ARG A 85 5.69 4.88 14.43
N VAL A 86 6.39 5.49 13.49
CA VAL A 86 6.77 4.88 12.21
C VAL A 86 8.29 4.75 12.16
N VAL A 87 8.76 3.56 11.81
CA VAL A 87 10.18 3.27 11.62
C VAL A 87 10.40 2.78 10.20
N PHE A 88 11.40 3.34 9.53
CA PHE A 88 11.87 2.82 8.25
C PHE A 88 13.38 2.73 8.18
N THR A 89 13.84 1.87 7.27
CA THR A 89 15.25 1.62 6.99
C THR A 89 15.57 1.83 5.51
N PHE A 90 16.83 2.08 5.23
CA PHE A 90 17.39 2.19 3.89
C PHE A 90 18.86 1.76 3.88
N ASP A 91 19.37 1.36 2.72
CA ASP A 91 20.77 1.01 2.56
C ASP A 91 21.63 2.29 2.44
N ARG A 92 22.32 2.62 3.54
CA ARG A 92 23.22 3.78 3.65
C ARG A 92 24.43 3.77 2.71
N THR A 93 24.74 2.63 2.08
CA THR A 93 25.79 2.57 1.06
C THR A 93 25.27 3.00 -0.32
N LYS A 94 23.94 2.99 -0.50
CA LYS A 94 23.28 3.25 -1.77
C LYS A 94 22.56 4.58 -1.82
N VAL A 95 21.91 4.99 -0.73
CA VAL A 95 21.15 6.25 -0.64
C VAL A 95 21.32 6.90 0.73
N ASN A 96 21.09 8.22 0.77
CA ASN A 96 21.05 9.02 1.99
C ASN A 96 19.88 9.99 1.95
N LEU A 97 19.41 10.41 3.12
CA LEU A 97 18.56 11.58 3.24
C LEU A 97 19.36 12.84 2.85
N SER A 98 18.83 13.60 1.89
CA SER A 98 19.37 14.91 1.49
C SER A 98 18.67 16.09 2.17
N SER A 99 17.57 15.84 2.90
CA SER A 99 16.91 16.83 3.76
C SER A 99 16.71 16.30 5.18
N GLU A 100 16.40 17.19 6.12
CA GLU A 100 15.76 16.76 7.37
C GLU A 100 14.37 16.17 7.08
N ILE A 101 13.94 15.26 7.95
CA ILE A 101 12.55 14.79 7.96
C ILE A 101 11.69 15.92 8.50
N THR A 102 10.64 16.27 7.76
CA THR A 102 9.63 17.22 8.21
C THR A 102 8.31 16.49 8.44
N THR A 103 7.54 16.95 9.43
CA THR A 103 6.34 16.28 9.91
C THR A 103 5.12 17.12 9.58
N THR A 104 3.97 16.47 9.53
CA THR A 104 2.68 17.13 9.29
C THR A 104 2.17 17.89 10.52
N SER A 105 1.29 18.87 10.31
CA SER A 105 0.60 19.58 11.40
C SER A 105 -0.60 18.80 11.96
N VAL A 106 -1.12 17.78 11.25
CA VAL A 106 -2.29 17.01 11.72
C VAL A 106 -2.02 16.19 12.98
N MET A 107 -0.75 15.89 13.26
CA MET A 107 -0.28 15.32 14.53
C MET A 107 0.78 16.27 15.12
N GLY A 108 0.29 17.37 15.70
CA GLY A 108 1.12 18.55 16.03
C GLY A 108 2.19 18.35 17.10
N THR A 109 2.17 17.25 17.85
CA THR A 109 3.20 16.96 18.87
C THR A 109 4.27 16.03 18.28
N VAL A 110 5.49 16.53 18.15
CA VAL A 110 6.66 15.72 17.77
C VAL A 110 7.32 15.16 19.03
N ILE A 111 7.24 13.85 19.23
CA ILE A 111 7.82 13.16 20.40
C ILE A 111 9.25 12.72 20.09
N GLU A 112 9.45 12.13 18.91
CA GLU A 112 10.76 11.69 18.45
C GLU A 112 10.86 11.92 16.94
N ARG A 113 12.02 12.38 16.48
CA ARG A 113 12.33 12.44 15.06
C ARG A 113 13.83 12.27 14.88
N THR A 114 14.23 11.22 14.19
CA THR A 114 15.64 11.02 13.85
C THR A 114 16.12 12.15 12.95
N SER A 115 17.28 12.74 13.27
CA SER A 115 17.92 13.75 12.42
C SER A 115 18.47 13.12 11.15
N ARG A 116 18.63 13.92 10.09
CA ARG A 116 19.25 13.49 8.83
C ARG A 116 20.61 12.84 9.06
N THR A 117 21.46 13.44 9.88
CA THR A 117 22.81 12.93 10.18
C THR A 117 22.77 11.54 10.82
N ASN A 118 21.91 11.34 11.82
CA ASN A 118 21.80 10.05 12.51
C ASN A 118 21.13 8.98 11.65
N ALA A 119 20.14 9.36 10.84
CA ALA A 119 19.53 8.44 9.89
C ALA A 119 20.55 7.96 8.85
N ASN A 120 21.37 8.86 8.31
CA ASN A 120 22.40 8.52 7.32
C ASN A 120 23.56 7.70 7.91
N SER A 121 23.88 7.88 9.19
CA SER A 121 24.91 7.06 9.84
C SER A 121 24.42 5.64 10.18
N THR A 122 23.12 5.48 10.45
CA THR A 122 22.53 4.21 10.90
C THR A 122 21.77 3.44 9.80
N GLY A 123 21.35 4.11 8.72
CA GLY A 123 20.42 3.55 7.72
C GLY A 123 18.98 3.38 8.25
N ARG A 124 18.62 4.09 9.33
CA ARG A 124 17.33 3.91 10.03
C ARG A 124 16.79 5.25 10.52
N ALA A 125 15.49 5.47 10.36
CA ALA A 125 14.80 6.64 10.87
C ALA A 125 13.56 6.25 11.69
N THR A 126 13.43 6.81 12.89
CA THR A 126 12.24 6.78 13.74
C THR A 126 11.54 8.13 13.69
N ILE A 127 10.22 8.11 13.55
CA ILE A 127 9.36 9.29 13.68
C ILE A 127 8.20 8.93 14.60
N VAL A 128 8.01 9.68 15.68
CA VAL A 128 6.93 9.49 16.66
C VAL A 128 6.16 10.79 16.80
N LEU A 129 4.89 10.76 16.43
CA LEU A 129 3.98 11.90 16.53
C LEU A 129 2.77 11.54 17.39
N ALA A 130 2.22 12.57 18.03
CA ALA A 130 0.96 12.49 18.74
C ALA A 130 0.06 13.69 18.43
N VAL A 131 -1.23 13.51 18.64
CA VAL A 131 -2.22 14.59 18.57
C VAL A 131 -2.31 15.27 19.95
N PRO A 132 -2.21 16.61 20.04
CA PRO A 132 -2.42 17.32 21.31
C PRO A 132 -3.82 17.06 21.89
N PRO A 133 -3.99 17.10 23.22
CA PRO A 133 -5.31 16.97 23.85
C PRO A 133 -6.31 18.00 23.32
N GLY A 134 -7.56 17.57 23.11
CA GLY A 134 -8.65 18.44 22.65
C GLY A 134 -8.61 18.81 21.16
N GLN A 135 -7.65 18.28 20.39
CA GLN A 135 -7.63 18.41 18.93
C GLN A 135 -8.38 17.26 18.27
N ALA A 136 -8.91 17.51 17.07
CA ALA A 136 -9.55 16.47 16.26
C ALA A 136 -8.51 15.41 15.87
N LEU A 137 -8.88 14.14 16.04
CA LEU A 137 -8.02 13.03 15.67
C LEU A 137 -8.07 12.83 14.14
N PRO A 138 -6.92 12.67 13.46
CA PRO A 138 -6.88 12.39 12.05
C PRO A 138 -7.49 11.01 11.74
N THR A 139 -8.31 11.00 10.70
CA THR A 139 -8.90 9.82 10.06
C THR A 139 -8.62 9.88 8.55
N GLY A 140 -8.95 8.82 7.82
CA GLY A 140 -8.73 8.76 6.38
C GLY A 140 -7.25 8.86 6.00
N ASN A 141 -6.96 9.41 4.81
CA ASN A 141 -5.61 9.52 4.29
C ASN A 141 -4.97 10.86 4.63
N PHE A 142 -3.80 10.83 5.26
CA PHE A 142 -3.02 12.02 5.57
C PHE A 142 -1.51 11.78 5.41
N GLU A 143 -0.77 12.85 5.13
CA GLU A 143 0.68 12.80 5.14
C GLU A 143 1.16 12.80 6.57
N PHE A 144 2.05 11.87 6.93
CA PHE A 144 2.65 11.75 8.25
C PHE A 144 3.99 12.49 8.33
N ALA A 145 4.83 12.31 7.31
CA ALA A 145 6.12 12.98 7.20
C ALA A 145 6.60 13.06 5.74
N ARG A 146 7.57 13.93 5.47
CA ARG A 146 8.25 14.04 4.18
C ARG A 146 9.75 14.27 4.35
N PHE A 147 10.52 13.83 3.35
CA PHE A 147 11.97 13.98 3.29
C PHE A 147 12.45 13.82 1.84
N ASN A 148 13.68 14.23 1.55
CA ASN A 148 14.32 14.00 0.25
C ASN A 148 15.40 12.93 0.36
N LEU A 149 15.54 12.13 -0.69
CA LEU A 149 16.64 11.17 -0.84
C LEU A 149 17.55 11.57 -1.99
N THR A 150 18.83 11.30 -1.78
CA THR A 150 19.87 11.33 -2.80
C THR A 150 20.50 9.95 -2.94
N ARG A 151 21.10 9.70 -4.10
CA ARG A 151 21.91 8.50 -4.33
C ARG A 151 23.34 8.72 -3.83
N ILE A 152 23.94 7.64 -3.36
CA ILE A 152 25.38 7.55 -3.07
C ILE A 152 26.04 6.53 -3.99
N SER A 153 25.33 5.44 -4.30
CA SER A 153 25.84 4.40 -5.20
C SER A 153 26.28 5.03 -6.53
N THR A 154 27.43 4.59 -7.01
CA THR A 154 27.97 4.91 -8.34
C THR A 154 27.82 3.75 -9.32
N THR A 155 27.34 2.60 -8.84
CA THR A 155 27.11 1.40 -9.65
C THR A 155 25.95 1.63 -10.62
N ALA A 156 26.16 1.31 -11.89
CA ALA A 156 25.15 1.40 -12.94
C ALA A 156 23.97 0.44 -12.68
N ASN A 157 22.73 0.92 -12.91
CA ASN A 157 21.47 0.18 -12.73
C ASN A 157 21.33 -0.51 -11.36
N ASP A 158 21.93 0.07 -10.32
CA ASP A 158 21.82 -0.46 -8.98
C ASP A 158 20.39 -0.29 -8.44
N THR A 159 20.00 -1.10 -7.46
CA THR A 159 18.66 -1.06 -6.89
C THR A 159 18.71 -1.11 -5.37
N THR A 160 17.75 -0.46 -4.73
CA THR A 160 17.59 -0.50 -3.27
C THR A 160 16.13 -0.24 -2.90
N GLN A 161 15.81 -0.29 -1.61
CA GLN A 161 14.45 -0.08 -1.10
C GLN A 161 14.44 0.80 0.15
N LEU A 162 13.30 1.45 0.35
CA LEU A 162 12.90 1.97 1.66
C LEU A 162 11.90 0.99 2.26
N GLN A 163 12.17 0.53 3.47
CA GLN A 163 11.36 -0.52 4.10
C GLN A 163 10.86 -0.08 5.46
N PHE A 164 9.57 -0.28 5.72
CA PHE A 164 9.02 -0.10 7.07
C PHE A 164 9.39 -1.28 7.97
N THR A 165 9.78 -1.00 9.20
CA THR A 165 10.02 -2.04 10.21
C THR A 165 8.70 -2.34 10.93
N GLN A 166 8.01 -3.39 10.49
CA GLN A 166 6.64 -3.71 10.94
C GLN A 166 6.56 -3.97 12.46
N SER A 167 7.53 -4.70 13.02
CA SER A 167 7.60 -5.01 14.46
C SER A 167 7.85 -3.80 15.35
N GLU A 168 8.22 -2.67 14.76
CA GLU A 168 8.58 -1.45 15.45
C GLU A 168 7.61 -0.29 15.17
N THR A 169 6.68 -0.49 14.25
CA THR A 169 5.67 0.50 13.93
C THR A 169 4.45 0.29 14.83
N GLN A 170 3.91 1.39 15.35
CA GLN A 170 2.77 1.37 16.24
C GLN A 170 1.84 2.52 15.89
N VAL A 171 0.55 2.24 15.79
CA VAL A 171 -0.50 3.25 15.70
C VAL A 171 -1.51 2.98 16.81
N VAL A 172 -1.88 4.02 17.53
CA VAL A 172 -2.90 3.94 18.58
C VAL A 172 -4.17 4.60 18.08
N ASP A 173 -5.23 3.81 18.01
CA ASP A 173 -6.59 4.29 17.84
C ASP A 173 -7.27 4.36 19.22
N THR A 174 -7.93 5.48 19.50
CA THR A 174 -8.65 5.70 20.77
C THR A 174 -10.08 5.14 20.75
N THR A 175 -10.58 4.76 19.58
CA THR A 175 -11.93 4.22 19.37
C THR A 175 -11.96 2.71 19.20
N ALA A 176 -10.81 2.07 19.00
CA ALA A 176 -10.73 0.64 18.80
C ALA A 176 -10.57 -0.12 20.12
N GLU A 177 -11.40 -1.14 20.34
CA GLU A 177 -11.30 -2.07 21.47
C GLU A 177 -10.09 -3.02 21.35
N ALA A 178 -9.50 -3.11 20.15
CA ALA A 178 -8.30 -3.87 19.85
C ALA A 178 -7.35 -3.00 19.01
N ALA A 179 -6.04 -3.23 19.11
CA ALA A 179 -5.07 -2.52 18.28
C ALA A 179 -5.35 -2.76 16.78
N PRO A 180 -5.28 -1.72 15.93
CA PRO A 180 -5.47 -1.90 14.49
C PRO A 180 -4.37 -2.81 13.93
N SER A 181 -4.75 -3.60 12.92
CA SER A 181 -3.76 -4.28 12.09
C SER A 181 -3.13 -3.27 11.12
N TYR A 182 -1.95 -3.58 10.61
CA TYR A 182 -1.19 -2.69 9.72
C TYR A 182 -0.96 -3.32 8.36
N THR A 183 -1.06 -2.53 7.30
CA THR A 183 -0.46 -2.90 6.01
C THR A 183 0.65 -1.91 5.67
N PHE A 184 1.70 -2.41 5.00
CA PHE A 184 2.87 -1.61 4.67
C PHE A 184 3.15 -1.67 3.18
N THR A 185 3.34 -0.51 2.56
CA THR A 185 3.81 -0.44 1.18
C THR A 185 5.17 0.27 1.10
N ASN A 186 6.20 -0.55 0.96
CA ASN A 186 7.60 -0.14 0.81
C ASN A 186 7.84 0.59 -0.52
N ALA A 187 8.97 1.30 -0.63
CA ALA A 187 9.40 1.93 -1.88
C ALA A 187 10.57 1.19 -2.51
N SER A 188 10.57 1.07 -3.84
CA SER A 188 11.70 0.55 -4.62
C SER A 188 12.39 1.65 -5.40
N LEU A 189 13.72 1.61 -5.41
CA LEU A 189 14.58 2.64 -5.96
C LEU A 189 15.49 2.03 -7.03
N THR A 190 15.52 2.63 -8.21
CA THR A 190 16.52 2.35 -9.24
C THR A 190 17.53 3.49 -9.27
N LEU A 191 18.81 3.14 -9.21
CA LEU A 191 19.93 4.06 -9.12
C LEU A 191 20.76 4.00 -10.39
N ASN A 192 21.21 5.16 -10.87
CA ASN A 192 22.13 5.26 -12.02
C ASN A 192 21.65 4.48 -13.25
N PRO A 193 20.41 4.70 -13.71
CA PRO A 193 19.95 4.03 -14.92
C PRO A 193 20.92 4.37 -16.06
N THR A 194 21.52 3.34 -16.65
CA THR A 194 22.26 3.53 -17.91
C THR A 194 21.27 3.35 -19.03
N VAL A 195 21.20 4.32 -19.92
CA VAL A 195 20.52 4.13 -21.19
C VAL A 195 21.31 3.05 -21.92
N SER A 196 20.69 1.90 -22.19
CA SER A 196 21.26 0.89 -23.07
C SER A 196 21.43 1.54 -24.44
N THR A 197 22.63 1.98 -24.78
CA THR A 197 22.94 2.32 -26.17
C THR A 197 22.77 1.01 -26.95
N PRO A 198 21.91 0.95 -27.99
CA PRO A 198 21.76 -0.29 -28.74
C PRO A 198 23.13 -0.70 -29.26
N THR A 199 23.60 -1.87 -28.83
CA THR A 199 24.83 -2.46 -29.37
C THR A 199 24.64 -2.53 -30.88
N PRO A 200 25.51 -1.93 -31.70
CA PRO A 200 25.42 -2.11 -33.14
C PRO A 200 25.44 -3.61 -33.38
N ILE A 201 24.36 -4.13 -33.97
CA ILE A 201 24.31 -5.50 -34.44
C ILE A 201 25.55 -5.69 -35.33
N PRO A 202 26.38 -6.73 -35.13
CA PRO A 202 27.47 -7.03 -36.04
C PRO A 202 26.84 -7.24 -37.42
N THR A 203 27.12 -6.30 -38.31
CA THR A 203 26.80 -6.42 -39.73
C THR A 203 27.48 -7.69 -40.23
N ASN A 204 26.72 -8.77 -40.42
CA ASN A 204 27.20 -9.93 -41.14
C ASN A 204 27.74 -9.44 -42.49
N ALA A 205 29.01 -9.74 -42.75
CA ALA A 205 29.72 -9.33 -43.95
C ALA A 205 28.91 -9.71 -45.22
N PRO A 206 28.71 -8.79 -46.17
CA PRO A 206 28.16 -9.16 -47.45
C PRO A 206 29.27 -9.70 -48.37
N THR A 207 29.08 -10.94 -48.81
CA THR A 207 29.63 -11.46 -50.05
C THR A 207 29.14 -10.56 -51.20
N ASN A 208 30.09 -10.01 -51.96
CA ASN A 208 29.96 -9.28 -53.23
C ASN A 208 28.96 -8.10 -53.29
N THR A 209 29.55 -6.91 -53.30
CA THR A 209 29.01 -5.61 -53.70
C THR A 209 28.10 -5.68 -54.93
N PRO A 210 26.86 -5.16 -54.82
CA PRO A 210 26.50 -4.03 -55.69
C PRO A 210 25.93 -2.86 -54.87
N THR A 211 26.46 -1.68 -55.18
CA THR A 211 25.86 -0.33 -55.12
C THR A 211 24.96 0.04 -53.91
N PRO A 212 25.31 1.06 -53.10
CA PRO A 212 24.57 1.43 -51.90
C PRO A 212 23.17 1.94 -52.22
N VAL A 213 22.16 1.30 -51.63
CA VAL A 213 20.80 1.84 -51.51
C VAL A 213 20.78 2.78 -50.29
N PRO A 214 20.32 4.03 -50.42
CA PRO A 214 20.29 5.01 -49.33
C PRO A 214 19.51 4.51 -48.12
N ALA A 215 20.02 4.80 -46.91
CA ALA A 215 19.33 4.51 -45.66
C ALA A 215 17.97 5.22 -45.64
N THR A 216 16.89 4.44 -45.50
CA THR A 216 15.54 4.96 -45.26
C THR A 216 15.57 5.75 -43.95
N PRO A 217 15.18 7.04 -43.95
CA PRO A 217 15.24 7.86 -42.76
C PRO A 217 14.25 7.32 -41.74
N THR A 218 14.65 7.22 -40.47
CA THR A 218 13.70 7.12 -39.37
C THR A 218 12.73 8.30 -39.52
N PRO A 219 11.42 8.08 -39.77
CA PRO A 219 10.51 9.16 -40.06
C PRO A 219 10.48 10.08 -38.86
N THR A 220 11.01 11.29 -39.05
CA THR A 220 10.69 12.42 -38.19
C THR A 220 9.17 12.60 -38.31
N PRO A 221 8.43 12.73 -37.20
CA PRO A 221 6.99 13.00 -37.28
C PRO A 221 6.76 14.19 -38.22
N ALA A 222 5.85 14.04 -39.18
CA ALA A 222 5.50 15.13 -40.09
C ALA A 222 5.11 16.37 -39.28
N ALA A 223 5.40 17.57 -39.81
CA ALA A 223 5.03 18.81 -39.15
C ALA A 223 3.52 18.82 -38.85
N GLY A 224 3.15 18.96 -37.58
CA GLY A 224 1.76 18.90 -37.12
C GLY A 224 1.39 17.65 -36.32
N VAL A 225 2.19 16.58 -36.37
CA VAL A 225 1.93 15.34 -35.62
C VAL A 225 2.46 15.43 -34.18
N THR A 226 1.62 15.10 -33.21
CA THR A 226 2.01 14.98 -31.79
C THR A 226 1.74 13.57 -31.30
N ILE A 227 2.77 12.93 -30.73
CA ILE A 227 2.66 11.61 -30.12
C ILE A 227 2.47 11.78 -28.61
N LEU A 228 1.31 11.37 -28.08
CA LEU A 228 0.97 11.49 -26.67
C LEU A 228 0.89 10.11 -26.02
N LEU A 229 1.49 9.93 -24.85
CA LEU A 229 1.33 8.70 -24.09
C LEU A 229 -0.04 8.71 -23.40
N ASN A 230 -0.87 7.70 -23.67
CA ASN A 230 -2.11 7.43 -22.95
C ASN A 230 -1.93 6.20 -22.08
N SER A 231 -1.66 6.42 -20.80
CA SER A 231 -1.29 5.39 -19.82
C SER A 231 -2.22 5.45 -18.62
N ALA A 232 -3.10 4.46 -18.46
CA ALA A 232 -4.03 4.35 -17.33
C ALA A 232 -4.85 5.62 -17.05
N THR A 233 -5.17 6.40 -18.08
CA THR A 233 -5.90 7.67 -17.92
C THR A 233 -7.41 7.47 -17.78
N GLY A 234 -7.89 6.25 -18.05
CA GLY A 234 -9.32 5.99 -18.24
C GLY A 234 -9.89 6.59 -19.53
N LEU A 235 -9.09 7.21 -20.40
CA LEU A 235 -9.52 7.86 -21.64
C LEU A 235 -9.21 7.03 -22.90
N THR A 236 -9.93 7.32 -23.97
CA THR A 236 -9.59 6.86 -25.33
C THR A 236 -8.55 7.79 -25.97
N CYS A 237 -7.80 7.32 -26.96
CA CYS A 237 -6.87 8.20 -27.67
C CYS A 237 -7.59 9.34 -28.41
N ARG A 238 -8.84 9.15 -28.84
CA ARG A 238 -9.68 10.22 -29.37
C ARG A 238 -9.86 11.37 -28.37
N GLN A 239 -10.14 11.04 -27.10
CA GLN A 239 -10.27 12.03 -26.03
C GLN A 239 -8.92 12.70 -25.72
N VAL A 240 -7.83 11.93 -25.66
CA VAL A 240 -6.49 12.45 -25.41
C VAL A 240 -6.05 13.45 -26.48
N CYS A 241 -6.28 13.15 -27.76
CA CYS A 241 -5.98 14.09 -28.85
C CYS A 241 -6.92 15.30 -28.85
N SER A 242 -8.21 15.11 -28.56
CA SER A 242 -9.19 16.20 -28.51
C SER A 242 -8.84 17.23 -27.43
N ASN A 243 -8.26 16.80 -26.31
CA ASN A 243 -7.77 17.69 -25.26
C ASN A 243 -6.59 18.57 -25.71
N GLN A 244 -5.92 18.22 -26.81
CA GLN A 244 -4.89 19.03 -27.46
C GLN A 244 -5.41 19.76 -28.71
N GLY A 245 -6.73 19.75 -28.94
CA GLY A 245 -7.35 20.34 -30.14
C GLY A 245 -7.06 19.59 -31.44
N LYS A 246 -6.69 18.30 -31.35
CA LYS A 246 -6.30 17.45 -32.50
C LYS A 246 -7.16 16.22 -32.64
N SER A 247 -7.12 15.58 -33.79
CA SER A 247 -7.79 14.30 -34.06
C SER A 247 -6.83 13.13 -33.87
N CYS A 248 -7.32 12.02 -33.31
CA CYS A 248 -6.54 10.79 -33.26
C CYS A 248 -6.58 10.09 -34.62
N THR A 249 -5.40 9.81 -35.19
CA THR A 249 -5.27 9.14 -36.50
C THR A 249 -4.88 7.67 -36.35
N THR A 250 -4.06 7.32 -35.35
CA THR A 250 -3.68 5.94 -35.03
C THR A 250 -3.19 5.85 -33.57
N VAL A 251 -3.04 4.61 -33.10
CA VAL A 251 -2.46 4.28 -31.80
C VAL A 251 -1.30 3.32 -31.99
N GLY A 252 -0.39 3.22 -31.03
CA GLY A 252 0.66 2.22 -31.11
C GLY A 252 1.65 2.21 -29.96
N THR A 253 2.42 1.12 -29.88
CA THR A 253 3.51 0.95 -28.89
C THR A 253 4.87 1.39 -29.45
N ASP A 254 4.96 1.64 -30.75
CA ASP A 254 6.14 2.20 -31.41
C ASP A 254 6.25 3.72 -31.18
N SER A 255 7.38 4.32 -31.56
CA SER A 255 7.64 5.75 -31.38
C SER A 255 6.74 6.65 -32.23
N GLN A 256 6.12 6.11 -33.28
CA GLN A 256 5.24 6.84 -34.20
C GLN A 256 3.76 6.54 -33.99
N ALA A 257 3.42 5.68 -33.01
CA ALA A 257 2.07 5.21 -32.75
C ALA A 257 1.37 4.67 -34.01
N SER A 258 2.12 3.94 -34.84
CA SER A 258 1.73 3.52 -36.19
C SER A 258 1.35 2.04 -36.29
N ASN A 259 1.60 1.25 -35.24
CA ASN A 259 1.44 -0.19 -35.28
C ASN A 259 0.09 -0.71 -34.76
N ALA A 260 -0.86 0.16 -34.42
CA ALA A 260 -2.16 -0.20 -33.83
C ALA A 260 -2.05 -1.11 -32.59
N GLY A 261 -0.95 -0.98 -31.83
CA GLY A 261 -0.66 -1.79 -30.65
C GLY A 261 -1.02 -1.12 -29.32
N ALA A 262 -1.05 -1.93 -28.27
CA ALA A 262 -1.17 -1.49 -26.87
C ALA A 262 -0.52 -2.50 -25.92
N GLU A 263 -0.18 -2.06 -24.73
CA GLU A 263 0.25 -2.92 -23.63
C GLU A 263 -0.86 -3.08 -22.62
N ILE A 264 -1.29 -4.32 -22.37
CA ILE A 264 -2.40 -4.65 -21.47
C ILE A 264 -1.90 -5.55 -20.35
N TYR A 265 -2.40 -5.33 -19.13
CA TYR A 265 -2.20 -6.30 -18.05
C TYR A 265 -3.32 -7.34 -18.08
N ASP A 266 -2.98 -8.57 -18.44
CA ASP A 266 -3.90 -9.71 -18.45
C ASP A 266 -4.11 -10.22 -17.02
N LEU A 267 -5.34 -10.11 -16.52
CA LEU A 267 -5.73 -10.56 -15.19
C LEU A 267 -5.78 -12.09 -15.06
N ASN A 268 -5.99 -12.81 -16.17
CA ASN A 268 -6.04 -14.26 -16.16
C ASN A 268 -4.63 -14.86 -16.12
N GLN A 269 -3.70 -14.25 -16.85
CA GLN A 269 -2.30 -14.69 -16.90
C GLN A 269 -1.39 -13.98 -15.88
N VAL A 270 -1.92 -12.96 -15.19
CA VAL A 270 -1.23 -12.16 -14.17
C VAL A 270 0.07 -11.54 -14.73
N ARG A 271 0.04 -11.09 -15.98
CA ARG A 271 1.22 -10.55 -16.69
C ARG A 271 0.87 -9.47 -17.70
N CYS A 272 1.87 -8.70 -18.10
CA CYS A 272 1.76 -7.78 -19.24
C CYS A 272 1.85 -8.53 -20.56
N ILE A 273 0.97 -8.17 -21.50
CA ILE A 273 0.94 -8.64 -22.87
C ILE A 273 0.94 -7.46 -23.83
N THR A 274 1.72 -7.58 -24.91
CA THR A 274 1.72 -6.63 -26.02
C THR A 274 0.70 -7.08 -27.05
N LEU A 275 -0.31 -6.27 -27.32
CA LEU A 275 -1.19 -6.43 -28.46
C LEU A 275 -0.49 -5.88 -29.70
N GLN A 276 -0.22 -6.75 -30.66
CA GLN A 276 0.37 -6.39 -31.95
C GLN A 276 -0.74 -6.20 -32.98
N GLY A 277 -1.33 -5.01 -33.02
CA GLY A 277 -2.36 -4.62 -33.99
C GLY A 277 -3.81 -4.75 -33.49
N GLY A 278 -4.73 -4.16 -34.25
CA GLY A 278 -6.18 -4.22 -34.00
C GLY A 278 -6.73 -3.20 -33.01
N MET A 279 -5.89 -2.40 -32.34
CA MET A 279 -6.34 -1.31 -31.48
C MET A 279 -6.72 -0.09 -32.31
N THR A 280 -7.81 0.58 -31.91
CA THR A 280 -8.28 1.81 -32.54
C THR A 280 -8.17 3.00 -31.58
N CYS A 281 -8.35 4.21 -32.11
CA CYS A 281 -8.41 5.44 -31.31
C CYS A 281 -9.53 5.45 -30.24
N ASP A 282 -10.49 4.53 -30.33
CA ASP A 282 -11.65 4.42 -29.44
C ASP A 282 -11.42 3.43 -28.29
N ALA A 283 -10.29 2.71 -28.30
CA ALA A 283 -9.92 1.83 -27.20
C ALA A 283 -9.60 2.63 -25.93
N ARG A 284 -10.29 2.30 -24.83
CA ARG A 284 -10.14 2.97 -23.54
C ARG A 284 -8.99 2.36 -22.74
N MET A 285 -8.03 3.20 -22.34
CA MET A 285 -6.92 2.79 -21.48
C MET A 285 -7.38 2.80 -20.02
N VAL A 286 -8.04 1.73 -19.60
CA VAL A 286 -8.61 1.58 -18.24
C VAL A 286 -7.50 1.67 -17.21
N ASP A 287 -7.72 2.49 -16.18
CA ASP A 287 -6.77 2.61 -15.07
C ASP A 287 -6.59 1.26 -14.36
N ARG A 288 -5.35 0.79 -14.39
CA ARG A 288 -4.88 -0.42 -13.72
C ARG A 288 -3.65 -0.03 -12.91
N THR A 289 -3.54 -0.57 -11.71
CA THR A 289 -2.45 -0.25 -10.77
C THR A 289 -1.13 -0.91 -11.15
N GLN A 290 -1.13 -1.89 -12.06
CA GLN A 290 0.06 -2.59 -12.54
C GLN A 290 0.91 -1.72 -13.48
N ILE A 291 2.14 -2.14 -13.74
CA ILE A 291 3.08 -1.45 -14.64
C ILE A 291 3.47 -2.39 -15.77
N CYS A 292 3.34 -1.94 -17.02
CA CYS A 292 3.76 -2.68 -18.22
C CYS A 292 4.75 -1.83 -19.02
N ASN A 293 5.93 -2.38 -19.31
CA ASN A 293 6.96 -1.71 -20.13
C ASN A 293 7.24 -0.24 -19.71
N GLY A 294 7.29 0.00 -18.39
CA GLY A 294 7.62 1.29 -17.80
C GLY A 294 6.47 2.28 -17.64
N ASN A 295 5.26 1.96 -18.11
CA ASN A 295 4.07 2.80 -17.97
C ASN A 295 2.99 2.08 -17.15
N ARG A 296 2.00 2.82 -16.63
CA ARG A 296 0.85 2.17 -15.98
C ARG A 296 0.15 1.26 -16.97
N ALA A 297 -0.24 0.09 -16.48
CA ALA A 297 -0.84 -0.97 -17.26
C ALA A 297 -2.08 -0.46 -18.00
N ASN A 298 -2.31 -1.05 -19.17
CA ASN A 298 -3.21 -0.53 -20.19
C ASN A 298 -2.72 0.83 -20.67
N TRP A 299 -1.76 0.79 -21.60
CA TRP A 299 -1.26 1.98 -22.26
C TRP A 299 -1.05 1.78 -23.75
N THR A 300 -1.11 2.90 -24.46
CA THR A 300 -0.69 3.04 -25.86
C THR A 300 -0.20 4.46 -26.10
N ARG A 301 0.50 4.73 -27.19
CA ARG A 301 0.74 6.09 -27.66
C ARG A 301 -0.35 6.47 -28.66
N CYS A 302 -0.86 7.69 -28.55
CA CYS A 302 -1.83 8.27 -29.47
C CYS A 302 -1.11 9.14 -30.48
N ARG A 303 -1.37 8.93 -31.76
CA ARG A 303 -0.96 9.84 -32.82
C ARG A 303 -2.05 10.88 -33.03
N CYS A 304 -1.72 12.13 -32.73
CA CYS A 304 -2.64 13.25 -32.79
C CYS A 304 -2.22 14.22 -33.90
N GLU A 305 -3.12 14.47 -34.84
CA GLU A 305 -2.94 15.37 -36.00
C GLU A 305 -4.08 16.37 -36.09
#